data_AF-A0A2S0NI35-F1
#
_entry.id   AF-A0A2S0NI35-F1
#
_cell.length_a   1.000
_cell.length_b   1.000
_cell.length_c   1.000
_cell.angle_alpha   90.00
_cell.angle_beta   90.00
_cell.angle_gamma   90.00
#
_symmetry.space_group_name_H-M   'P 1'
#
loop_
_entity.id
_entity.type
_entity.pdbx_description
1 polymer ?
#
loop_
_entity_poly.entity_id
_entity_poly.type
_entity_poly.pdbx_seq_one_letter_code
_entity_poly.pdbx_strand_id
1 'polypeptide(L)'
;MILAEGDAPSIVPGDLAELADRPARELGTLYAAGRVVPRDLVAAHMWFNIAALKGDRDAAHRRQEVAAEMSKDEIAQALGWARAWLDAQAPVAL
;
A
#
# COMPACT_ATOMS: atom_id res chain seq x y z
N MET A 1 13.56 16.38 -9.70
CA MET A 1 14.51 15.52 -8.97
C MET A 1 13.89 14.14 -8.81
N ILE A 2 14.09 13.34 -9.87
CA ILE A 2 14.22 11.88 -9.97
C ILE A 2 13.34 11.02 -9.04
N LEU A 3 12.21 10.52 -9.59
CA LEU A 3 11.57 9.30 -9.11
C LEU A 3 12.46 8.13 -9.52
N ALA A 4 12.89 7.32 -8.55
CA ALA A 4 13.62 6.09 -8.80
C ALA A 4 12.74 5.13 -9.60
N GLU A 5 13.12 4.87 -10.85
CA GLU A 5 12.55 3.81 -11.66
C GLU A 5 12.98 2.46 -11.10
N GLY A 6 12.02 1.71 -10.58
CA GLY A 6 12.26 0.42 -9.93
C GLY A 6 10.94 -0.16 -9.43
N ASP A 7 10.05 -0.43 -10.39
CA ASP A 7 8.80 -1.20 -10.28
C ASP A 7 7.86 -0.75 -9.15
N ALA A 8 7.01 0.24 -9.46
CA ALA A 8 5.76 0.45 -8.73
C ALA A 8 4.82 -0.76 -9.00
N PRO A 9 3.84 -1.07 -8.12
CA PRO A 9 2.89 -2.15 -8.38
C PRO A 9 2.26 -1.95 -9.77
N SER A 10 1.93 -3.04 -10.46
CA SER A 10 1.38 -3.06 -11.84
C SER A 10 -0.01 -2.40 -11.98
N ILE A 11 -0.38 -1.46 -11.10
CA ILE A 11 -1.61 -0.68 -11.16
C ILE A 11 -1.26 0.81 -11.28
N VAL A 12 -1.86 1.38 -12.32
CA VAL A 12 -1.53 2.62 -13.01
C VAL A 12 -1.72 3.87 -12.12
N PRO A 13 -0.88 4.91 -12.24
CA PRO A 13 -1.08 6.21 -11.59
C PRO A 13 -2.35 6.99 -12.02
N GLY A 14 -3.16 6.46 -12.95
CA GLY A 14 -4.40 7.07 -13.43
C GLY A 14 -5.62 6.86 -12.52
N ASP A 15 -5.67 5.76 -11.75
CA ASP A 15 -6.80 5.43 -10.86
C ASP A 15 -6.61 5.99 -9.43
N LEU A 16 -5.48 6.65 -9.18
CA LEU A 16 -5.10 7.17 -7.85
C LEU A 16 -6.08 8.22 -7.31
N ALA A 17 -6.79 8.96 -8.17
CA ALA A 17 -7.80 9.93 -7.74
C ALA A 17 -9.07 9.27 -7.20
N GLU A 18 -9.53 8.18 -7.83
CA GLU A 18 -10.74 7.46 -7.41
C GLU A 18 -10.47 6.56 -6.18
N LEU A 19 -9.21 6.15 -6.01
CA LEU A 19 -8.74 5.41 -4.84
C LEU A 19 -8.31 6.32 -3.68
N ALA A 20 -7.99 7.60 -3.93
CA ALA A 20 -7.64 8.57 -2.89
C ALA A 20 -8.78 8.79 -1.89
N ASP A 21 -10.03 8.71 -2.35
CA ASP A 21 -11.22 8.83 -1.50
C ASP A 21 -11.54 7.54 -0.71
N ARG A 22 -10.90 6.41 -1.04
CA ARG A 22 -11.15 5.14 -0.37
C ARG A 22 -10.27 4.96 0.88
N PRO A 23 -10.81 4.36 1.96
CA PRO A 23 -10.01 4.07 3.14
C PRO A 23 -8.93 3.02 2.80
N ALA A 24 -7.69 3.26 3.24
CA ALA A 24 -6.54 2.40 2.95
C ALA A 24 -6.77 0.91 3.33
N ARG A 25 -7.56 0.61 4.36
CA ARG A 25 -7.93 -0.79 4.71
C ARG A 25 -8.71 -1.49 3.59
N GLU A 26 -9.59 -0.76 2.90
CA GLU A 26 -10.38 -1.32 1.79
C GLU A 26 -9.48 -1.63 0.59
N LEU A 27 -8.55 -0.72 0.26
CA LEU A 27 -7.55 -0.95 -0.77
C LEU A 27 -6.73 -2.21 -0.47
N GLY A 28 -6.23 -2.36 0.76
CA GLY A 28 -5.50 -3.57 1.16
C GLY A 28 -6.33 -4.85 0.95
N THR A 29 -7.63 -4.79 1.20
CA THR A 29 -8.55 -5.93 1.02
C THR A 29 -8.74 -6.27 -0.46
N LEU A 30 -8.85 -5.27 -1.35
CA LEU A 30 -9.01 -5.49 -2.78
C LEU A 30 -7.80 -6.19 -3.39
N TYR A 31 -6.59 -5.71 -3.06
CA TYR A 31 -5.33 -6.30 -3.51
C TYR A 31 -5.11 -7.70 -2.93
N ALA A 32 -5.45 -7.93 -1.65
CA ALA A 32 -5.33 -9.27 -1.05
C ALA A 32 -6.29 -10.29 -1.66
N ALA A 33 -7.51 -9.85 -2.02
CA ALA A 33 -8.56 -10.72 -2.54
C ALA A 33 -8.44 -11.03 -4.03
N GLY A 34 -7.76 -10.18 -4.81
CA GLY A 34 -7.55 -10.41 -6.24
C GLY A 34 -8.83 -10.38 -7.09
N ARG A 35 -9.90 -9.71 -6.63
CA ARG A 35 -11.25 -9.80 -7.25
C ARG A 35 -11.50 -8.80 -8.38
N VAL A 36 -11.07 -7.56 -8.17
CA VAL A 36 -11.22 -6.44 -9.13
C VAL A 36 -9.88 -6.07 -9.75
N VAL A 37 -8.80 -6.41 -9.05
CA VAL A 37 -7.40 -6.25 -9.44
C VAL A 37 -6.69 -7.59 -9.27
N PRO A 38 -5.58 -7.86 -9.97
CA PRO A 38 -4.76 -9.04 -9.68
C PRO A 38 -4.35 -9.09 -8.20
N ARG A 39 -4.25 -10.30 -7.65
CA ARG A 39 -3.79 -10.48 -6.26
C ARG A 39 -2.34 -9.99 -6.15
N ASP A 40 -2.11 -9.05 -5.25
CA ASP A 40 -0.79 -8.46 -4.98
C ASP A 40 -0.63 -8.25 -3.47
N LEU A 41 0.19 -9.10 -2.85
CA LEU A 41 0.42 -9.05 -1.41
C LEU A 41 1.31 -7.88 -0.99
N VAL A 42 2.20 -7.41 -1.86
CA VAL A 42 3.05 -6.24 -1.60
C VAL A 42 2.18 -4.99 -1.51
N ALA A 43 1.30 -4.78 -2.50
CA ALA A 43 0.34 -3.69 -2.49
C ALA A 43 -0.65 -3.81 -1.32
N ALA A 44 -1.17 -5.02 -1.05
CA ALA A 44 -2.05 -5.23 0.10
C ALA A 44 -1.40 -4.85 1.43
N HIS A 45 -0.16 -5.32 1.65
CA HIS A 45 0.61 -5.03 2.84
C HIS A 45 0.89 -3.52 2.99
N MET A 46 1.26 -2.83 1.91
CA MET A 46 1.44 -1.38 1.89
C MET A 46 0.20 -0.65 2.41
N TRP A 47 -0.97 -0.96 1.85
CA TRP A 47 -2.22 -0.30 2.21
C TRP A 47 -2.69 -0.61 3.64
N PHE A 48 -2.55 -1.87 4.07
CA PHE A 48 -2.80 -2.23 5.46
C PHE A 48 -1.83 -1.55 6.43
N ASN A 49 -0.56 -1.39 6.06
CA ASN A 49 0.42 -0.66 6.87
C ASN A 49 0.04 0.81 7.03
N ILE A 50 -0.37 1.48 5.95
CA ILE A 50 -0.84 2.87 5.99
C ILE A 50 -2.07 3.02 6.91
N ALA A 51 -3.05 2.12 6.79
CA ALA A 51 -4.23 2.14 7.65
C ALA A 51 -3.89 1.86 9.12
N ALA A 52 -3.00 0.90 9.38
CA ALA A 52 -2.53 0.58 10.73
C ALA A 52 -1.81 1.76 11.40
N LEU A 53 -0.99 2.51 10.65
CA LEU A 53 -0.33 3.73 11.14
C LEU A 53 -1.33 4.82 11.54
N LYS A 54 -2.54 4.81 10.96
CA LYS A 54 -3.66 5.69 11.31
C LYS A 54 -4.55 5.15 12.45
N GLY A 55 -4.17 4.03 13.07
CA GLY A 55 -4.88 3.43 14.21
C GLY A 55 -5.90 2.34 13.86
N ASP A 56 -5.99 1.91 12.60
CA ASP A 56 -6.88 0.83 12.19
C ASP A 56 -6.33 -0.54 12.65
N ARG A 57 -6.94 -1.11 13.69
CA ARG A 57 -6.51 -2.38 14.30
C ARG A 57 -6.78 -3.58 13.38
N ASP A 58 -7.84 -3.54 12.59
CA ASP A 58 -8.16 -4.61 11.64
C ASP A 58 -7.13 -4.63 10.51
N ALA A 59 -6.71 -3.45 10.04
CA ALA A 59 -5.61 -3.35 9.09
C ALA A 59 -4.29 -3.85 9.68
N ALA A 60 -4.00 -3.59 10.96
CA ALA A 60 -2.82 -4.12 11.62
C ALA A 60 -2.81 -5.67 11.63
N HIS A 61 -3.95 -6.30 11.94
CA HIS A 61 -4.11 -7.75 11.87
C HIS A 61 -3.90 -8.27 10.44
N ARG A 62 -4.61 -7.69 9.46
CA ARG A 62 -4.50 -8.09 8.06
C ARG A 62 -3.10 -7.92 7.48
N ARG A 63 -2.37 -6.88 7.90
CA ARG A 63 -0.96 -6.69 7.56
C ARG A 63 -0.11 -7.89 8.01
N GLN A 64 -0.34 -8.39 9.23
CA GLN A 64 0.38 -9.56 9.73
C GLN A 64 0.01 -10.84 8.98
N GLU A 65 -1.27 -11.01 8.63
CA GLU A 65 -1.73 -12.16 7.84
C GLU A 65 -1.04 -12.21 6.47
N VAL A 66 -1.07 -11.11 5.71
CA VAL A 66 -0.44 -11.09 4.38
C VAL A 66 1.09 -11.18 4.47
N ALA A 67 1.72 -10.59 5.50
CA ALA A 67 3.16 -10.69 5.70
C ALA A 67 3.64 -12.14 5.92
N ALA A 68 2.78 -13.01 6.45
CA ALA A 68 3.13 -14.42 6.66
C ALA A 68 3.30 -15.20 5.33
N GLU A 69 2.76 -14.68 4.23
CA GLU A 69 2.88 -15.25 2.89
C GLU A 69 3.98 -14.56 2.04
N MET A 70 4.65 -13.55 2.58
CA MET A 70 5.62 -12.72 1.86
C MET A 70 7.06 -13.03 2.26
N SER A 71 7.98 -12.83 1.32
CA SER A 71 9.42 -12.76 1.58
C SER A 71 9.80 -11.46 2.28
N LYS A 72 11.02 -11.43 2.84
CA LYS A 72 11.57 -10.22 3.47
C LYS A 72 11.73 -9.07 2.48
N ASP A 73 12.08 -9.38 1.23
CA ASP A 73 12.29 -8.37 0.18
C ASP A 73 10.95 -7.74 -0.24
N GLU A 74 9.90 -8.54 -0.36
CA GLU A 74 8.53 -8.06 -0.62
C GLU A 74 8.00 -7.20 0.52
N ILE A 75 8.27 -7.56 1.78
CA ILE A 75 7.91 -6.73 2.94
C ILE A 75 8.67 -5.40 2.90
N ALA A 76 9.98 -5.43 2.62
CA ALA A 76 10.79 -4.22 2.51
C ALA A 76 10.28 -3.29 1.40
N GLN A 77 9.90 -3.86 0.25
CA GLN A 77 9.31 -3.13 -0.87
C GLN A 77 7.98 -2.47 -0.47
N ALA A 78 7.05 -3.23 0.14
CA ALA A 78 5.76 -2.70 0.59
C ALA A 78 5.91 -1.53 1.58
N LEU A 79 6.87 -1.63 2.50
CA LEU A 79 7.17 -0.57 3.47
C LEU A 79 7.80 0.66 2.79
N GLY A 80 8.69 0.45 1.81
CA GLY A 80 9.28 1.51 1.01
C GLY A 80 8.22 2.31 0.25
N TRP A 81 7.28 1.62 -0.41
CA TRP A 81 6.16 2.27 -1.09
C TRP A 81 5.23 3.00 -0.11
N ALA A 82 4.91 2.39 1.03
CA ALA A 82 4.09 3.05 2.05
C ALA A 82 4.72 4.36 2.52
N ARG A 83 6.04 4.35 2.73
CA ARG A 83 6.79 5.55 3.12
C ARG A 83 6.74 6.62 2.04
N ALA A 84 7.04 6.27 0.80
CA ALA A 84 7.03 7.19 -0.33
C ALA A 84 5.64 7.83 -0.52
N TRP A 85 4.56 7.05 -0.37
CA TRP A 85 3.19 7.54 -0.48
C TRP A 85 2.81 8.51 0.64
N LEU A 86 3.21 8.21 1.89
CA LEU A 86 2.99 9.12 3.02
C LEU A 86 3.76 10.43 2.87
N ASP A 87 5.00 10.36 2.39
CA ASP A 87 5.84 11.54 2.15
C ASP A 87 5.26 12.42 1.03
N ALA A 88 4.71 11.83 -0.04
CA ALA A 88 4.06 12.55 -1.12
C ALA A 88 2.77 13.29 -0.72
N GLN A 89 2.10 12.84 0.34
CA GLN A 89 0.89 13.47 0.87
C GLN A 89 1.14 14.46 2.00
N ALA A 90 2.36 14.54 2.52
CA ALA A 90 2.71 15.58 3.47
C ALA A 90 2.61 16.94 2.75
N PRO A 91 1.85 17.92 3.28
CA PRO A 91 1.88 19.26 2.72
C PRO A 91 3.33 19.75 2.79
N VAL A 92 3.84 20.30 1.68
CA VAL A 92 5.15 20.96 1.67
C VAL A 92 5.11 22.01 2.78
N ALA A 93 5.85 21.77 3.85
CA ALA A 93 6.02 22.76 4.90
C ALA A 93 6.81 23.93 4.29
N LEU A 94 6.12 25.04 4.04
CA LEU A 94 6.71 26.34 3.69
C LEU A 94 7.22 27.04 4.94
#